data_AF-A0AAP6ZP13-F1
#
_entry.id   AF-A0AAP6ZP13-F1
#
_cell.length_a   1.000
_cell.length_b   1.000
_cell.length_c   1.000
_cell.angle_alpha   90.00
_cell.angle_beta   90.00
_cell.angle_gamma   90.00
#
_symmetry.space_group_name_H-M   'P 1'
#
loop_
_entity.id
_entity.type
_entity.pdbx_description
1 polymer ?
#
loop_
_entity_poly.entity_id
_entity_poly.type
_entity_poly.pdbx_seq_one_letter_code
_entity_poly.pdbx_strand_id
1 'polypeptide(L)'
;MNKMALIGVASLLLSGSLGATTLHDIATKCTWEFSNADGEVLDPNVKLNWNGTLTYQNPNEASWDINDGDIIFRNNSGVITTRFTQVEIDASTSQLQLKGSNNWHILTCK
;
A
#
# COMPACT_ATOMS: atom_id res chain seq x y z
N MET A 1 9.89 23.22 -0.44
CA MET A 1 11.18 22.76 -0.98
C MET A 1 10.93 21.46 -1.72
N ASN A 2 10.91 21.50 -3.05
CA ASN A 2 10.61 20.36 -3.90
C ASN A 2 11.83 19.43 -3.96
N LYS A 3 11.80 18.32 -3.23
CA LYS A 3 12.66 17.17 -3.53
C LYS A 3 11.93 16.31 -4.55
N MET A 4 12.17 16.60 -5.83
CA MET A 4 12.07 15.57 -6.87
C MET A 4 13.15 14.53 -6.55
N ALA A 5 12.79 13.49 -5.81
CA ALA A 5 13.55 12.25 -5.83
C ALA A 5 13.26 11.59 -7.17
N LEU A 6 14.32 11.25 -7.89
CA LEU A 6 14.28 10.43 -9.09
C LEU A 6 13.75 9.04 -8.68
N ILE A 7 12.44 8.83 -8.76
CA ILE A 7 11.84 7.55 -8.39
C ILE A 7 12.24 6.56 -9.49
N GLY A 8 13.15 5.65 -9.14
CA GLY A 8 13.42 4.49 -9.95
C GLY A 8 12.12 3.70 -10.05
N VAL A 9 11.41 3.84 -11.17
CA VAL A 9 10.27 3.01 -11.53
C VAL A 9 10.75 1.58 -11.69
N ALA A 10 10.72 0.82 -10.59
CA ALA A 10 10.67 -0.62 -10.68
C ALA A 10 9.24 -0.98 -11.13
N SER A 11 8.97 -0.86 -12.43
CA SER A 11 7.86 -1.58 -13.04
C SER A 11 8.11 -3.07 -12.83
N LEU A 12 7.50 -3.65 -11.80
CA LEU A 12 7.61 -5.07 -11.54
C LEU A 12 6.80 -5.82 -12.60
N LEU A 13 7.53 -6.48 -13.50
CA LEU A 13 6.98 -7.46 -14.41
C LEU A 13 6.34 -8.58 -13.59
N LEU A 14 5.01 -8.72 -13.68
CA LEU A 14 4.31 -9.93 -13.23
C LEU A 14 4.65 -11.09 -14.16
N SER A 15 5.74 -11.81 -13.88
CA SER A 15 5.91 -13.16 -14.40
C SER A 15 6.90 -13.97 -13.57
N GLY A 16 6.37 -14.91 -12.77
CA GLY A 16 6.88 -16.28 -12.61
C GLY A 16 8.38 -16.52 -12.38
N SER A 17 9.12 -15.59 -11.78
CA SER A 17 10.55 -15.78 -11.52
C SER A 17 10.78 -16.11 -10.04
N LEU A 18 11.34 -17.30 -9.78
CA LEU A 18 11.91 -17.67 -8.48
C LEU A 18 12.90 -16.57 -8.04
N GLY A 19 12.47 -15.69 -7.14
CA GLY A 19 13.27 -14.59 -6.60
C GLY A 19 12.71 -13.17 -6.76
N ALA A 20 11.59 -12.97 -7.48
CA ALA A 20 10.96 -11.65 -7.56
C ALA A 20 10.04 -11.39 -6.36
N THR A 21 10.38 -10.41 -5.52
CA THR A 21 9.48 -9.94 -4.45
C THR A 21 8.23 -9.32 -5.07
N THR A 22 7.07 -9.87 -4.77
CA THR A 22 5.79 -9.34 -5.26
C THR A 22 5.32 -8.14 -4.44
N LEU A 23 4.38 -7.35 -4.97
CA LEU A 23 3.73 -6.31 -4.19
C LEU A 23 3.03 -6.89 -2.94
N HIS A 24 2.49 -8.10 -3.02
CA HIS A 24 1.86 -8.77 -1.88
C HIS A 24 2.90 -9.11 -0.79
N ASP A 25 4.09 -9.60 -1.19
CA ASP A 25 5.20 -9.84 -0.25
C ASP A 25 5.63 -8.56 0.44
N ILE A 26 5.72 -7.45 -0.31
CA ILE A 26 6.10 -6.16 0.27
C ILE A 26 5.02 -5.69 1.22
N ALA A 27 3.76 -5.61 0.77
CA ALA A 27 2.62 -5.11 1.55
C ALA A 27 2.43 -5.87 2.88
N THR A 28 2.77 -7.15 2.92
CA THR A 28 2.57 -8.00 4.11
C THR A 28 3.80 -8.09 5.03
N LYS A 29 4.93 -7.48 4.65
CA LYS A 29 6.22 -7.69 5.33
C LYS A 29 6.31 -7.10 6.74
N CYS A 30 5.54 -6.06 7.05
CA CYS A 30 5.64 -5.31 8.30
C CYS A 30 4.33 -4.64 8.71
N THR A 31 4.37 -4.01 9.88
CA THR A 31 3.36 -3.04 10.28
C THR A 31 3.72 -1.68 9.66
N TRP A 32 2.71 -1.00 9.16
CA TRP A 32 2.83 0.26 8.44
C TRP A 32 2.26 1.41 9.26
N GLU A 33 2.92 2.56 9.18
CA GLU A 33 2.29 3.85 9.44
C GLU A 33 1.69 4.37 8.14
N PHE A 34 0.38 4.57 8.14
CA PHE A 34 -0.39 5.11 7.03
C PHE A 34 -0.57 6.62 7.22
N SER A 35 -0.09 7.39 6.25
CA SER A 35 -0.19 8.84 6.23
C SER A 35 -0.72 9.37 4.91
N ASN A 36 -1.22 10.61 4.94
CA ASN A 36 -1.50 11.35 3.70
C ASN A 36 -0.20 11.92 3.11
N ALA A 37 -0.30 12.50 1.91
CA ALA A 37 0.83 13.11 1.21
C ALA A 37 1.52 14.25 1.98
N ASP A 38 0.80 14.90 2.90
CA ASP A 38 1.32 16.00 3.73
C ASP A 38 2.06 15.49 4.98
N GLY A 39 2.06 14.17 5.21
CA GLY A 39 2.74 13.50 6.33
C GLY A 39 1.89 13.40 7.60
N GLU A 40 0.61 13.78 7.57
CA GLU A 40 -0.31 13.52 8.67
C GLU A 40 -0.56 12.01 8.78
N VAL A 41 -0.30 11.45 9.97
CA VAL A 41 -0.53 10.03 10.25
C VAL A 41 -2.03 9.81 10.44
N LEU A 42 -2.61 9.04 9.53
CA LEU A 42 -4.00 8.60 9.58
C LEU A 42 -4.16 7.36 10.46
N ASP A 43 -3.16 6.47 10.44
CA ASP A 43 -3.06 5.35 11.38
C ASP A 43 -1.61 4.88 11.55
N PRO A 44 -1.11 4.74 12.80
CA PRO A 44 0.27 4.36 13.04
C PRO A 44 0.58 2.86 12.93
N ASN A 45 -0.42 1.97 12.88
CA ASN A 45 -0.26 0.53 13.05
C ASN A 45 -1.12 -0.32 12.08
N VAL A 46 -1.12 0.04 10.80
CA VAL A 46 -1.80 -0.74 9.76
C VAL A 46 -1.02 -2.01 9.46
N LYS A 47 -1.64 -3.18 9.64
CA LYS A 47 -1.06 -4.45 9.20
C LYS A 47 -1.90 -5.06 8.10
N LEU A 48 -1.31 -5.25 6.93
CA LEU A 48 -1.92 -5.97 5.81
C LEU A 48 -1.50 -7.44 5.92
N ASN A 49 -2.40 -8.32 6.34
CA ASN A 49 -2.08 -9.74 6.53
C ASN A 49 -2.19 -10.50 5.21
N TRP A 50 -1.37 -11.52 5.03
CA TRP A 50 -1.31 -12.35 3.81
C TRP A 50 -2.65 -12.99 3.41
N ASN A 51 -3.55 -13.22 4.38
CA ASN A 51 -4.88 -13.78 4.14
C ASN A 51 -5.92 -12.74 3.68
N GLY A 52 -5.51 -11.53 3.33
CA GLY A 52 -6.41 -10.45 2.90
C GLY A 52 -7.12 -9.73 4.05
N THR A 53 -6.81 -10.03 5.31
CA THR A 53 -7.33 -9.26 6.46
C THR A 53 -6.41 -8.09 6.79
N LEU A 54 -6.95 -7.06 7.42
CA LEU A 54 -6.18 -5.92 7.87
C LEU A 54 -6.42 -5.62 9.36
N THR A 55 -5.37 -5.20 10.04
CA THR A 55 -5.44 -4.72 11.42
C THR A 55 -5.44 -3.19 11.35
N TYR A 56 -6.62 -2.57 11.34
CA TYR A 56 -6.81 -1.11 11.28
C TYR A 56 -7.98 -0.69 12.19
N GLN A 57 -7.97 0.56 12.69
CA GLN A 57 -8.99 1.11 13.59
C GLN A 57 -10.22 1.73 12.91
N ASN A 58 -10.37 1.68 11.58
CA ASN A 58 -11.55 2.24 10.92
C ASN A 58 -12.63 1.18 10.67
N PRO A 59 -13.87 1.39 11.16
CA PRO A 59 -14.96 0.43 10.98
C PRO A 59 -15.37 0.20 9.52
N ASN A 60 -14.91 1.03 8.59
CA ASN A 60 -15.27 0.94 7.18
C ASN A 60 -14.37 0.01 6.37
N GLU A 61 -13.25 -0.48 6.91
CA GLU A 61 -12.30 -1.32 6.17
C GLU A 61 -12.04 -2.60 6.95
N ALA A 62 -12.25 -3.75 6.31
CA ALA A 62 -12.18 -5.08 6.93
C ALA A 62 -11.22 -6.02 6.20
N SER A 63 -11.07 -5.84 4.88
CA SER A 63 -10.19 -6.66 4.06
C SER A 63 -9.48 -5.84 2.99
N TRP A 64 -8.37 -6.39 2.52
CA TRP A 64 -7.57 -5.85 1.45
C TRP A 64 -7.21 -6.95 0.45
N ASP A 65 -6.80 -6.53 -0.74
CA ASP A 65 -6.45 -7.41 -1.84
C ASP A 65 -5.60 -6.68 -2.88
N ILE A 66 -4.95 -7.43 -3.76
CA ILE A 66 -4.26 -6.91 -4.94
C ILE A 66 -4.95 -7.44 -6.19
N ASN A 67 -5.46 -6.54 -7.02
CA ASN A 67 -6.10 -6.91 -8.27
C ASN A 67 -5.54 -6.08 -9.42
N ASP A 68 -4.98 -6.73 -10.44
CA ASP A 68 -4.37 -6.09 -11.61
C ASP A 68 -3.33 -4.99 -11.27
N GLY A 69 -2.64 -5.13 -10.14
CA GLY A 69 -1.65 -4.16 -9.64
C GLY A 69 -2.23 -3.07 -8.73
N ASP A 70 -3.55 -2.99 -8.58
CA ASP A 70 -4.21 -2.09 -7.65
C ASP A 70 -4.22 -2.67 -6.25
N ILE A 71 -4.10 -1.81 -5.23
CA ILE A 71 -4.44 -2.19 -3.84
C ILE A 71 -5.88 -1.78 -3.58
N ILE A 72 -6.71 -2.74 -3.15
CA ILE A 72 -8.15 -2.55 -2.95
C ILE A 72 -8.47 -2.82 -1.48
N PHE A 73 -9.12 -1.88 -0.80
CA PHE A 73 -9.72 -2.09 0.51
C PHE A 73 -11.24 -2.23 0.39
N ARG A 74 -11.80 -3.10 1.22
CA ARG A 74 -13.23 -3.39 1.26
C ARG A 74 -13.76 -3.32 2.68
N ASN A 75 -15.02 -2.96 2.82
CA ASN A 75 -15.74 -3.06 4.08
C ASN A 75 -16.14 -4.51 4.42
N ASN A 76 -16.79 -4.71 5.57
CA ASN A 76 -17.21 -6.03 6.03
C ASN A 76 -18.30 -6.69 5.15
N SER A 77 -18.96 -5.92 4.28
CA SER A 77 -19.91 -6.43 3.28
C SER A 77 -19.23 -6.77 1.94
N GLY A 78 -17.92 -6.60 1.82
CA GLY A 78 -17.15 -6.84 0.60
C GLY A 78 -17.26 -5.70 -0.43
N VAL A 79 -17.83 -4.55 -0.08
CA VAL A 79 -17.90 -3.39 -0.98
C VAL A 79 -16.57 -2.66 -0.96
N ILE A 80 -16.04 -2.32 -2.14
CA ILE A 80 -14.81 -1.53 -2.28
C ILE A 80 -15.03 -0.15 -1.70
N THR A 81 -14.26 0.21 -0.69
CA THR A 81 -14.27 1.54 -0.05
C THR A 81 -13.14 2.39 -0.58
N THR A 82 -11.99 1.77 -0.85
CA THR A 82 -10.78 2.45 -1.30
C THR A 82 -10.09 1.63 -2.37
N ARG A 83 -9.60 2.29 -3.42
CA ARG A 83 -8.78 1.68 -4.48
C ARG A 83 -7.60 2.59 -4.77
N PHE A 84 -6.41 2.02 -4.75
CA PHE A 84 -5.17 2.68 -5.14
C PHE A 84 -4.73 2.10 -6.48
N THR A 85 -4.77 2.91 -7.54
CA THR A 85 -4.54 2.47 -8.93
C THR A 85 -3.09 2.62 -9.38
N GLN A 86 -2.26 3.22 -8.54
CA GLN A 86 -0.82 3.33 -8.77
C GLN A 86 -0.12 3.12 -7.44
N VAL A 87 0.89 2.25 -7.47
CA VAL A 87 1.70 1.90 -6.32
C VAL A 87 3.16 2.06 -6.70
N GLU A 88 3.87 2.87 -5.94
CA GLU A 88 5.31 3.08 -6.10
C GLU A 88 6.03 2.55 -4.87
N ILE A 89 7.03 1.70 -5.09
CA ILE A 89 7.83 1.11 -4.02
C ILE A 89 9.12 1.91 -3.92
N ASP A 90 9.36 2.53 -2.77
CA ASP A 90 10.67 3.09 -2.44
C ASP A 90 11.37 2.17 -1.44
N ALA A 91 12.22 1.29 -1.96
CA ALA A 91 13.00 0.36 -1.17
C ALA A 91 14.06 1.07 -0.30
N SER A 92 14.50 2.28 -0.67
CA SER A 92 15.53 3.02 0.06
C SER A 92 15.00 3.60 1.37
N THR A 93 13.71 3.94 1.40
CA THR A 93 13.01 4.50 2.57
C THR A 93 12.03 3.51 3.20
N SER A 94 11.90 2.30 2.64
CA SER A 94 10.91 1.30 3.05
C SER A 94 9.47 1.83 3.00
N GLN A 95 9.14 2.56 1.94
CA GLN A 95 7.83 3.16 1.73
C GLN A 95 7.07 2.54 0.55
N LEU A 96 5.75 2.53 0.67
CA LEU A 96 4.82 2.39 -0.47
C LEU A 96 4.07 3.71 -0.64
N GLN A 97 4.17 4.30 -1.82
CA GLN A 97 3.37 5.47 -2.19
C GLN A 97 2.17 4.98 -2.99
N LEU A 98 0.98 5.36 -2.53
CA LEU A 98 -0.29 4.86 -3.05
C LEU A 98 -1.10 6.02 -3.62
N LYS A 99 -1.46 5.96 -4.90
CA LYS A 99 -2.34 6.95 -5.52
C LYS A 99 -3.79 6.50 -5.43
N GLY A 100 -4.57 7.18 -4.59
CA GLY A 100 -6.02 7.09 -4.61
C GLY A 100 -6.63 8.05 -5.65
N SER A 101 -7.97 8.12 -5.68
CA SER A 101 -8.71 8.90 -6.68
C SER A 101 -8.29 10.37 -6.77
N ASN A 102 -7.99 11.02 -5.65
CA ASN A 102 -7.61 12.43 -5.62
C ASN A 102 -6.24 12.68 -4.98
N ASN A 103 -5.81 11.83 -4.04
CA ASN A 103 -4.67 12.11 -3.18
C ASN A 103 -3.65 10.97 -3.19
N TRP A 104 -2.41 11.32 -2.84
CA TRP A 104 -1.37 10.35 -2.53
C TRP A 104 -1.41 10.01 -1.04
N HIS A 105 -1.06 8.77 -0.74
CA HIS A 105 -0.87 8.26 0.60
C HIS A 105 0.47 7.54 0.69
N ILE A 106 0.97 7.39 1.90
CA ILE A 106 2.27 6.76 2.16
C ILE A 106 2.07 5.70 3.23
N LEU A 107 2.54 4.48 2.97
CA LEU A 107 2.76 3.47 3.99
C LEU A 107 4.26 3.43 4.29
N THR A 108 4.64 3.76 5.52
CA THR A 108 6.04 3.66 5.98
C THR A 108 6.20 2.45 6.89
N CYS A 109 7.10 1.54 6.53
CA CYS A 109 7.37 0.34 7.32
C CYS A 109 7.99 0.71 8.67
N LYS A 110 7.45 0.18 9.76
CA LYS A 110 7.98 0.33 11.13
C LYS A 110 8.88 -0.82 11.54
#